data_AF-A0AAD3DWN0-F1
#
_entry.id   AF-A0AAD3DWN0-F1
#
_cell.length_a   1.000
_cell.length_b   1.000
_cell.length_c   1.000
_cell.angle_alpha   90.00
_cell.angle_beta   90.00
_cell.angle_gamma   90.00
#
_symmetry.space_group_name_H-M   'P 1'
#
loop_
_entity.id
_entity.type
_entity.pdbx_description
1 polymer ?
#
loop_
_entity_poly.entity_id
_entity_poly.type
_entity_poly.pdbx_seq_one_letter_code
_entity_poly.pdbx_strand_id
1 'polypeptide(L)'
;LRVPPPPLPLSWGRTVRPYQPPQPLQPPTDAMLTRGGAGGTAAGGAAVAAAAAGPDGNNSSDSSTVSRGFETADLASFPYERALVGKSYVAVLVNAGWQAEGAVEAYDRGDEAAVMARLRQLPIPRLCPRGFVFVWAVKGLIQGVCRTLASWGYVYVENLTWVYLTPGNGVAALAGRHFRTSHATLLMFRKEGEGRDIELRHQRNPDVVFDCIRTRADGCGREVPAEVLTSLETLLPGGRGAFLELWAMRGVRRPGWDHVSEVRPAAAPAGAVPVPLHAAAGPSP
;
A
#
# COMPACT_ATOMS: atom_id res chain seq x y z
N LEU A 1 20.18 -9.33 20.69
CA LEU A 1 19.79 -9.13 22.10
C LEU A 1 19.79 -10.49 22.79
N ARG A 2 20.42 -10.64 23.96
CA ARG A 2 20.26 -11.85 24.80
C ARG A 2 19.02 -11.68 25.64
N VAL A 3 18.08 -12.61 25.52
CA VAL A 3 16.88 -12.67 26.38
C VAL A 3 17.32 -13.10 27.78
N PRO A 4 16.88 -12.43 28.86
CA PRO A 4 17.26 -12.82 30.21
C PRO A 4 16.69 -14.20 30.56
N PRO A 5 17.40 -15.00 31.37
CA PRO A 5 16.91 -16.28 31.83
C PRO A 5 15.66 -16.09 32.73
N PRO A 6 14.72 -17.05 32.72
CA PRO A 6 13.48 -16.95 33.48
C PRO A 6 13.70 -16.88 35.01
N PRO A 7 12.75 -16.31 35.77
CA PRO A 7 11.46 -15.76 35.31
C PRO A 7 11.57 -14.32 34.79
N LEU A 8 10.91 -14.04 33.68
CA LEU A 8 10.83 -12.70 33.09
C LEU A 8 10.09 -11.72 34.03
N PRO A 9 10.42 -10.42 34.01
CA PRO A 9 9.73 -9.42 34.82
C PRO A 9 8.21 -9.43 34.60
N LEU A 10 7.42 -9.39 35.67
CA LEU A 10 5.94 -9.40 35.63
C LEU A 10 5.34 -8.28 34.76
N SER A 11 6.06 -7.18 34.55
CA SER A 11 5.66 -6.09 33.65
C SER A 11 5.67 -6.49 32.17
N TRP A 12 6.40 -7.56 31.78
CA TRP A 12 6.51 -8.06 30.41
C TRP A 12 5.51 -9.17 30.10
N GLY A 13 4.84 -9.70 31.14
CA GLY A 13 3.84 -10.75 31.03
C GLY A 13 2.53 -10.32 31.68
N ARG A 14 1.86 -9.30 31.14
CA ARG A 14 0.39 -9.25 31.33
C ARG A 14 -0.18 -10.40 30.54
N THR A 15 -0.30 -11.55 31.21
CA THR A 15 -0.90 -12.77 30.69
C THR A 15 -2.26 -12.42 30.11
N VAL A 16 -2.35 -12.37 28.77
CA VAL A 16 -3.63 -12.39 28.09
C VAL A 16 -4.29 -13.68 28.55
N ARG A 17 -5.38 -13.57 29.32
CA ARG A 17 -6.15 -14.76 29.70
C ARG A 17 -6.61 -15.42 28.41
N PRO A 18 -6.41 -16.74 28.25
CA PRO A 18 -6.97 -17.45 27.11
C PRO A 18 -8.46 -17.13 26.98
N TYR A 19 -8.88 -16.77 25.78
CA TYR A 19 -10.27 -16.51 25.47
C TYR A 19 -11.12 -17.75 25.84
N GLN A 20 -12.11 -17.58 26.72
CA GLN A 20 -13.11 -18.60 27.01
C GLN A 20 -14.41 -18.22 26.28
N PRO A 21 -14.85 -18.98 25.27
CA PRO A 21 -16.12 -18.72 24.61
C PRO A 21 -17.29 -18.91 25.61
N PRO A 22 -18.38 -18.13 25.50
CA PRO A 22 -19.53 -18.20 26.41
C PRO A 22 -20.24 -19.57 26.47
N GLN A 23 -20.02 -20.43 25.46
CA GLN A 23 -20.43 -21.83 25.43
C GLN A 23 -19.38 -22.66 24.67
N PRO A 24 -19.08 -23.90 25.11
CA PRO A 24 -18.31 -24.81 24.30
C PRO A 24 -19.06 -25.11 23.00
N LEU A 25 -18.39 -24.90 21.86
CA LEU A 25 -18.86 -25.36 20.55
C LEU A 25 -19.16 -26.86 20.67
N GLN A 26 -20.42 -27.25 20.43
CA GLN A 26 -20.78 -28.66 20.41
C GLN A 26 -20.01 -29.35 19.28
N PRO A 27 -19.43 -30.53 19.51
CA PRO A 27 -18.77 -31.27 18.45
C PRO A 27 -19.78 -31.58 17.34
N PRO A 28 -19.36 -31.51 16.07
CA PRO A 28 -20.23 -31.90 14.96
C PRO A 28 -20.63 -33.37 15.13
N THR A 29 -21.93 -33.64 15.06
CA THR A 29 -22.48 -35.00 15.10
C THR A 29 -22.00 -35.83 13.91
N ASP A 30 -21.80 -37.15 14.12
CA ASP A 30 -21.34 -38.13 13.12
C ASP A 30 -22.15 -38.15 11.80
N ALA A 31 -23.33 -37.53 11.77
CA ALA A 31 -24.11 -37.30 10.56
C ALA A 31 -23.45 -36.36 9.53
N MET A 32 -22.45 -35.54 9.90
CA MET A 32 -21.72 -34.66 8.96
C MET A 32 -20.44 -35.27 8.37
N LEU A 33 -19.99 -36.43 8.86
CA LEU A 33 -18.72 -37.07 8.45
C LEU A 33 -18.90 -38.16 7.37
N THR A 34 -20.11 -38.40 6.88
CA THR A 34 -20.44 -39.51 5.96
C THR A 34 -20.84 -39.10 4.54
N ARG A 35 -20.61 -37.84 4.13
CA ARG A 35 -20.72 -37.44 2.71
C ARG A 35 -19.38 -36.97 2.16
N GLY A 36 -18.66 -37.89 1.51
CA GLY A 36 -17.70 -37.53 0.47
C GLY A 36 -16.32 -38.17 0.57
N GLY A 37 -16.24 -39.49 0.75
CA GLY A 37 -15.02 -40.24 0.39
C GLY A 37 -15.35 -41.28 -0.68
N ALA A 38 -14.69 -41.21 -1.85
CA ALA A 38 -14.09 -42.37 -2.56
C ALA A 38 -13.61 -42.02 -3.99
N GLY A 39 -12.39 -42.49 -4.32
CA GLY A 39 -11.76 -42.57 -5.65
C GLY A 39 -10.49 -41.71 -5.73
N GLY A 40 -9.25 -42.21 -5.57
CA GLY A 40 -8.56 -43.25 -6.38
C GLY A 40 -8.02 -42.59 -7.67
N THR A 41 -6.76 -42.65 -8.12
CA THR A 41 -5.59 -43.53 -7.95
C THR A 41 -4.34 -42.84 -8.57
N ALA A 42 -3.19 -43.52 -8.50
CA ALA A 42 -1.81 -43.05 -8.63
C ALA A 42 -1.22 -42.75 -10.03
N ALA A 43 0.01 -42.17 -9.97
CA ALA A 43 1.21 -42.43 -10.79
C ALA A 43 1.50 -41.58 -12.06
N GLY A 44 2.78 -41.19 -12.19
CA GLY A 44 3.42 -40.86 -13.47
C GLY A 44 4.34 -39.63 -13.43
N GLY A 45 5.65 -39.83 -13.34
CA GLY A 45 6.65 -38.78 -13.57
C GLY A 45 7.00 -38.65 -15.06
N ALA A 46 7.49 -37.47 -15.47
CA ALA A 46 8.42 -37.30 -16.59
C ALA A 46 9.00 -35.88 -16.59
N ALA A 47 10.31 -35.82 -16.83
CA ALA A 47 11.11 -34.62 -17.04
C ALA A 47 11.01 -34.11 -18.49
N VAL A 48 11.11 -32.80 -18.71
CA VAL A 48 11.51 -32.16 -19.99
C VAL A 48 12.12 -30.79 -19.63
N ALA A 49 13.45 -30.66 -19.62
CA ALA A 49 14.34 -30.19 -20.69
C ALA A 49 14.44 -28.66 -20.81
N ALA A 50 15.67 -28.19 -20.60
CA ALA A 50 16.13 -26.83 -20.78
C ALA A 50 16.18 -26.44 -22.27
N ALA A 51 15.85 -25.19 -22.58
CA ALA A 51 16.16 -24.56 -23.85
C ALA A 51 16.78 -23.19 -23.61
N ALA A 52 17.99 -23.03 -24.16
CA ALA A 52 18.79 -21.83 -24.14
C ALA A 52 18.23 -20.75 -25.08
N ALA A 53 18.41 -19.47 -24.71
CA ALA A 53 18.31 -18.35 -25.63
C ALA A 53 19.59 -17.51 -25.50
N GLY A 54 20.33 -17.42 -26.60
CA GLY A 54 21.48 -16.54 -26.79
C GLY A 54 21.07 -15.08 -27.01
N PRO A 55 22.06 -14.18 -27.18
CA PRO A 55 21.90 -12.77 -26.85
C PRO A 55 21.60 -11.93 -28.09
N ASP A 56 20.46 -11.24 -28.10
CA ASP A 56 20.24 -10.14 -29.03
C ASP A 56 20.43 -8.82 -28.31
N GLY A 57 21.55 -8.17 -28.64
CA GLY A 57 21.84 -6.82 -28.22
C GLY A 57 20.85 -5.84 -28.84
N ASN A 58 20.41 -4.87 -28.04
CA ASN A 58 19.88 -3.65 -28.61
C ASN A 58 20.21 -2.47 -27.70
N ASN A 59 20.81 -1.44 -28.30
CA ASN A 59 21.16 -0.16 -27.69
C ASN A 59 19.93 0.48 -27.04
N SER A 60 19.77 0.36 -25.73
CA SER A 60 18.84 1.17 -24.96
C SER A 60 19.59 2.37 -24.39
N SER A 61 19.23 3.57 -24.82
CA SER A 61 19.50 4.79 -24.06
C SER A 61 19.09 4.54 -22.61
N ASP A 62 19.98 4.89 -21.67
CA ASP A 62 19.96 4.41 -20.29
C ASP A 62 18.77 4.97 -19.49
N SER A 63 17.60 4.38 -19.70
CA SER A 63 16.32 4.65 -19.03
C SER A 63 16.40 4.50 -17.51
N SER A 64 17.48 3.91 -16.98
CA SER A 64 17.68 3.69 -15.55
C SER A 64 17.89 4.98 -14.75
N THR A 65 18.21 6.10 -15.43
CA THR A 65 18.58 7.37 -14.79
C THR A 65 17.49 8.45 -14.80
N VAL A 66 16.46 8.31 -15.65
CA VAL A 66 15.44 9.34 -15.84
C VAL A 66 14.37 9.25 -14.75
N SER A 67 14.00 10.39 -14.19
CA SER A 67 12.84 10.54 -13.30
C SER A 67 11.84 11.53 -13.88
N ARG A 68 10.60 11.06 -14.14
CA ARG A 68 9.51 11.89 -14.66
C ARG A 68 8.47 12.11 -13.56
N GLY A 69 8.00 13.36 -13.44
CA GLY A 69 6.93 13.74 -12.54
C GLY A 69 5.72 14.22 -13.33
N PHE A 70 4.54 13.77 -12.92
CA PHE A 70 3.25 14.16 -13.49
C PHE A 70 2.34 14.67 -12.38
N GLU A 71 1.53 15.68 -12.69
CA GLU A 71 0.51 16.22 -11.80
C GLU A 71 -0.86 16.04 -12.44
N THR A 72 -1.86 15.70 -11.65
CA THR A 72 -3.26 15.55 -12.08
C THR A 72 -4.21 15.99 -10.97
N ALA A 73 -5.42 16.46 -11.34
CA ALA A 73 -6.45 16.77 -10.35
C ALA A 73 -7.05 15.49 -9.73
N ASP A 74 -7.06 14.39 -10.48
CA ASP A 74 -7.56 13.10 -10.05
C ASP A 74 -6.79 11.96 -10.73
N LEU A 75 -6.28 11.01 -9.94
CA LEU A 75 -5.56 9.85 -10.47
C LEU A 75 -6.47 8.83 -11.17
N ALA A 76 -7.77 8.80 -10.86
CA ALA A 76 -8.68 7.86 -11.51
C ALA A 76 -8.97 8.22 -12.97
N SER A 77 -8.87 9.51 -13.33
CA SER A 77 -9.06 10.03 -14.69
C SER A 77 -7.75 10.39 -15.41
N PHE A 78 -6.60 10.11 -14.81
CA PHE A 78 -5.29 10.40 -15.41
C PHE A 78 -5.06 9.63 -16.72
N PRO A 79 -4.56 10.26 -17.80
CA PRO A 79 -4.35 9.60 -19.10
C PRO A 79 -3.07 8.76 -19.12
N TYR A 80 -3.06 7.65 -18.38
CA TYR A 80 -1.88 6.78 -18.18
C TYR A 80 -1.19 6.36 -19.48
N GLU A 81 -1.93 6.01 -20.53
CA GLU A 81 -1.33 5.55 -21.80
C GLU A 81 -0.51 6.64 -22.49
N ARG A 82 -1.13 7.82 -22.66
CA ARG A 82 -0.49 8.95 -23.33
C ARG A 82 0.64 9.54 -22.48
N ALA A 83 0.41 9.72 -21.19
CA ALA A 83 1.37 10.36 -20.29
C ALA A 83 2.60 9.48 -20.02
N LEU A 84 2.39 8.17 -19.85
CA LEU A 84 3.48 7.23 -19.56
C LEU A 84 4.06 6.59 -20.83
N VAL A 85 3.55 6.96 -22.02
CA VAL A 85 4.02 6.52 -23.34
C VAL A 85 3.95 5.00 -23.49
N GLY A 86 2.85 4.39 -23.03
CA GLY A 86 2.64 2.95 -23.09
C GLY A 86 3.59 2.10 -22.24
N LYS A 87 4.42 2.72 -21.38
CA LYS A 87 5.38 2.03 -20.53
C LYS A 87 4.70 1.08 -19.56
N SER A 88 5.32 -0.09 -19.36
CA SER A 88 4.98 -1.03 -18.29
C SER A 88 6.04 -0.98 -17.19
N TYR A 89 5.65 -1.37 -15.99
CA TYR A 89 6.43 -1.23 -14.77
C TYR A 89 6.64 -2.59 -14.11
N VAL A 90 7.83 -2.77 -13.55
CA VAL A 90 8.18 -3.92 -12.70
C VAL A 90 7.59 -3.74 -11.31
N ALA A 91 7.42 -2.50 -10.86
CA ALA A 91 6.82 -2.22 -9.57
C ALA A 91 5.98 -0.95 -9.57
N VAL A 92 4.79 -1.06 -9.00
CA VAL A 92 3.85 0.05 -8.81
C VAL A 92 3.58 0.23 -7.32
N LEU A 93 3.95 1.38 -6.78
CA LEU A 93 3.65 1.81 -5.42
C LEU A 93 2.39 2.69 -5.42
N VAL A 94 1.39 2.28 -4.65
CA VAL A 94 0.15 3.00 -4.41
C VAL A 94 0.18 3.58 -3.01
N ASN A 95 0.44 4.88 -2.90
CA ASN A 95 0.42 5.59 -1.62
C ASN A 95 -0.99 5.78 -1.08
N ALA A 96 -1.10 6.16 0.19
CA ALA A 96 -2.36 6.18 0.93
C ALA A 96 -3.43 7.18 0.42
N GLY A 97 -3.12 8.05 -0.55
CA GLY A 97 -4.01 9.12 -1.03
C GLY A 97 -5.34 8.65 -1.67
N TRP A 98 -5.46 7.37 -2.03
CA TRP A 98 -6.72 6.78 -2.50
C TRP A 98 -7.76 6.62 -1.37
N GLN A 99 -7.32 6.59 -0.10
CA GLN A 99 -8.17 6.37 1.07
C GLN A 99 -8.73 7.71 1.56
N ALA A 100 -10.02 7.94 1.36
CA ALA A 100 -10.69 9.13 1.88
C ALA A 100 -10.70 9.13 3.42
N GLU A 101 -10.81 10.31 4.02
CA GLU A 101 -11.12 10.44 5.44
C GLU A 101 -12.48 9.76 5.73
N GLY A 102 -12.57 9.01 6.82
CA GLY A 102 -13.76 8.24 7.15
C GLY A 102 -13.97 6.96 6.32
N ALA A 103 -13.00 6.57 5.47
CA ALA A 103 -13.13 5.41 4.59
C ALA A 103 -13.31 4.09 5.36
N VAL A 104 -12.70 3.95 6.53
CA VAL A 104 -12.85 2.74 7.37
C VAL A 104 -14.27 2.64 7.91
N GLU A 105 -14.81 3.74 8.41
CA GLU A 105 -16.16 3.81 8.94
C GLU A 105 -17.21 3.57 7.84
N ALA A 106 -16.98 4.09 6.64
CA ALA A 106 -17.82 3.83 5.47
C ALA A 106 -17.74 2.34 5.05
N TYR A 107 -16.54 1.76 5.01
CA TYR A 107 -16.35 0.36 4.70
C TYR A 107 -17.10 -0.55 5.70
N ASP A 108 -16.98 -0.25 6.99
CA ASP A 108 -17.67 -0.96 8.07
C ASP A 108 -19.21 -0.87 8.01
N ARG A 109 -19.76 0.21 7.41
CA ARG A 109 -21.20 0.36 7.16
C ARG A 109 -21.69 -0.38 5.92
N GLY A 110 -20.79 -0.99 5.15
CA GLY A 110 -21.12 -1.71 3.92
C GLY A 110 -20.90 -0.90 2.63
N ASP A 111 -20.35 0.32 2.71
CA ASP A 111 -20.10 1.19 1.55
C ASP A 111 -18.82 0.80 0.78
N GLU A 112 -18.47 -0.49 0.74
CA GLU A 112 -17.22 -1.01 0.15
C GLU A 112 -17.05 -0.54 -1.30
N ALA A 113 -18.12 -0.56 -2.10
CA ALA A 113 -18.05 -0.17 -3.50
C ALA A 113 -17.57 1.27 -3.70
N ALA A 114 -18.07 2.20 -2.89
CA ALA A 114 -17.69 3.61 -2.93
C ALA A 114 -16.27 3.81 -2.39
N VAL A 115 -15.93 3.18 -1.27
CA VAL A 115 -14.60 3.29 -0.63
C VAL A 115 -13.49 2.78 -1.57
N MET A 116 -13.73 1.66 -2.24
CA MET A 116 -12.73 1.02 -3.11
C MET A 116 -12.76 1.55 -4.55
N ALA A 117 -13.70 2.44 -4.91
CA ALA A 117 -13.90 2.90 -6.28
C ALA A 117 -12.62 3.49 -6.91
N ARG A 118 -11.93 4.36 -6.16
CA ARG A 118 -10.70 5.02 -6.64
C ARG A 118 -9.58 4.02 -6.92
N LEU A 119 -9.40 3.03 -6.04
CA LEU A 119 -8.41 1.99 -6.25
C LEU A 119 -8.79 1.15 -7.48
N ARG A 120 -10.06 0.74 -7.59
CA ARG A 120 -10.55 -0.14 -8.66
C ARG A 120 -10.48 0.49 -10.05
N GLN A 121 -10.52 1.82 -10.14
CA GLN A 121 -10.40 2.55 -11.41
C GLN A 121 -8.97 2.62 -11.94
N LEU A 122 -7.95 2.29 -11.14
CA LEU A 122 -6.57 2.28 -11.59
C LEU A 122 -6.33 1.16 -12.61
N PRO A 123 -5.62 1.42 -13.72
CA PRO A 123 -5.32 0.40 -14.72
C PRO A 123 -4.11 -0.48 -14.31
N ILE A 124 -4.08 -0.96 -13.06
CA ILE A 124 -2.94 -1.72 -12.48
C ILE A 124 -2.55 -2.95 -13.32
N PRO A 125 -3.48 -3.79 -13.82
CA PRO A 125 -3.11 -4.93 -14.66
C PRO A 125 -2.33 -4.55 -15.92
N ARG A 126 -2.62 -3.37 -16.50
CA ARG A 126 -1.93 -2.86 -17.69
C ARG A 126 -0.60 -2.21 -17.33
N LEU A 127 -0.55 -1.49 -16.21
CA LEU A 127 0.67 -0.82 -15.74
C LEU A 127 1.73 -1.81 -15.26
N CYS A 128 1.34 -2.91 -14.61
CA CYS A 128 2.26 -3.88 -14.02
C CYS A 128 1.95 -5.33 -14.45
N PRO A 129 2.06 -5.68 -15.74
CA PRO A 129 1.59 -6.97 -16.24
C PRO A 129 2.38 -8.17 -15.73
N ARG A 130 3.62 -7.99 -15.24
CA ARG A 130 4.53 -9.08 -14.82
C ARG A 130 5.27 -8.82 -13.50
N GLY A 131 4.83 -7.86 -12.69
CA GLY A 131 5.65 -7.35 -11.58
C GLY A 131 4.98 -7.38 -10.20
N PHE A 132 5.36 -6.40 -9.39
CA PHE A 132 4.90 -6.22 -8.01
C PHE A 132 4.01 -4.98 -7.87
N VAL A 133 2.99 -5.11 -7.05
CA VAL A 133 2.13 -3.99 -6.66
C VAL A 133 2.19 -3.84 -5.15
N PHE A 134 2.55 -2.64 -4.72
CA PHE A 134 2.68 -2.28 -3.31
C PHE A 134 1.57 -1.30 -2.98
N VAL A 135 0.71 -1.63 -2.01
CA VAL A 135 -0.44 -0.77 -1.67
C VAL A 135 -0.45 -0.44 -0.19
N TRP A 136 -0.31 0.84 0.13
CA TRP A 136 -0.56 1.34 1.49
C TRP A 136 -2.05 1.26 1.81
N ALA A 137 -2.38 0.60 2.91
CA ALA A 137 -3.74 0.44 3.42
C ALA A 137 -3.78 0.58 4.95
N VAL A 138 -4.82 1.21 5.47
CA VAL A 138 -5.16 1.13 6.90
C VAL A 138 -5.84 -0.20 7.19
N LYS A 139 -5.72 -0.68 8.43
CA LYS A 139 -6.16 -2.01 8.86
C LYS A 139 -7.58 -2.38 8.41
N GLY A 140 -8.53 -1.46 8.49
CA GLY A 140 -9.93 -1.70 8.11
C GLY A 140 -10.16 -1.96 6.62
N LEU A 141 -9.22 -1.56 5.74
CA LEU A 141 -9.36 -1.67 4.29
C LEU A 141 -8.54 -2.80 3.67
N ILE A 142 -7.70 -3.49 4.46
CA ILE A 142 -6.81 -4.56 3.97
C ILE A 142 -7.59 -5.62 3.19
N GLN A 143 -8.75 -6.06 3.68
CA GLN A 143 -9.55 -7.08 3.01
C GLN A 143 -10.04 -6.61 1.63
N GLY A 144 -10.54 -5.38 1.51
CA GLY A 144 -10.97 -4.80 0.24
C GLY A 144 -9.83 -4.69 -0.77
N VAL A 145 -8.64 -4.32 -0.30
CA VAL A 145 -7.42 -4.28 -1.12
C VAL A 145 -7.04 -5.68 -1.62
N CYS A 146 -6.96 -6.67 -0.72
CA CYS A 146 -6.62 -8.05 -1.09
C CYS A 146 -7.61 -8.64 -2.11
N ARG A 147 -8.92 -8.45 -1.92
CA ARG A 147 -9.94 -8.90 -2.90
C ARG A 147 -9.77 -8.21 -4.25
N THR A 148 -9.47 -6.91 -4.25
CA THR A 148 -9.29 -6.14 -5.48
C THR A 148 -8.07 -6.63 -6.26
N LEU A 149 -6.91 -6.77 -5.61
CA LEU A 149 -5.70 -7.30 -6.27
C LEU A 149 -5.85 -8.76 -6.71
N ALA A 150 -6.51 -9.61 -5.90
CA ALA A 150 -6.81 -10.99 -6.30
C ALA A 150 -7.68 -11.04 -7.56
N SER A 151 -8.69 -10.18 -7.67
CA SER A 151 -9.54 -10.10 -8.87
C SER A 151 -8.78 -9.68 -10.13
N TRP A 152 -7.62 -9.04 -9.95
CA TRP A 152 -6.69 -8.67 -11.02
C TRP A 152 -5.61 -9.72 -11.31
N GLY A 153 -5.67 -10.89 -10.66
CA GLY A 153 -4.70 -11.96 -10.83
C GLY A 153 -3.36 -11.68 -10.15
N TYR A 154 -3.38 -11.01 -9.00
CA TYR A 154 -2.21 -10.84 -8.15
C TYR A 154 -2.35 -11.64 -6.85
N VAL A 155 -1.25 -12.22 -6.41
CA VAL A 155 -1.15 -13.01 -5.17
C VAL A 155 -0.46 -12.16 -4.12
N TYR A 156 -1.01 -12.16 -2.90
CA TYR A 156 -0.37 -11.54 -1.74
C TYR A 156 0.88 -12.31 -1.33
N VAL A 157 1.99 -11.61 -1.07
CA VAL A 157 3.29 -12.22 -0.75
C VAL A 157 3.80 -11.81 0.62
N GLU A 158 3.76 -10.51 0.95
CA GLU A 158 4.44 -9.95 2.13
C GLU A 158 3.78 -8.62 2.57
N ASN A 159 4.10 -8.10 3.75
CA ASN A 159 3.81 -6.72 4.13
C ASN A 159 4.94 -5.97 4.87
N LEU A 160 5.05 -4.66 4.63
CA LEU A 160 5.79 -3.74 5.50
C LEU A 160 4.82 -2.95 6.39
N THR A 161 5.12 -2.80 7.67
CA THR A 161 4.30 -2.04 8.63
C THR A 161 4.96 -0.71 8.96
N TRP A 162 4.24 0.40 8.82
CA TRP A 162 4.64 1.69 9.36
C TRP A 162 3.90 1.94 10.67
N VAL A 163 4.63 1.86 11.79
CA VAL A 163 4.14 2.20 13.11
C VAL A 163 4.30 3.70 13.35
N TYR A 164 3.19 4.32 13.75
CA TYR A 164 3.11 5.74 13.98
C TYR A 164 3.71 6.10 15.33
N LEU A 165 4.69 7.00 15.32
CA LEU A 165 5.22 7.63 16.52
C LEU A 165 4.60 9.01 16.75
N THR A 166 4.48 9.38 18.01
CA THR A 166 4.33 10.77 18.44
C THR A 166 5.71 11.43 18.50
N PRO A 167 5.80 12.78 18.49
CA PRO A 167 7.08 13.47 18.67
C PRO A 167 7.83 13.10 19.97
N GLY A 168 7.13 12.57 20.97
CA GLY A 168 7.69 12.05 22.22
C GLY A 168 8.13 10.59 22.16
N ASN A 169 8.27 9.99 20.97
CA ASN A 169 8.61 8.57 20.76
C ASN A 169 7.61 7.55 21.32
N GLY A 170 6.39 7.98 21.64
CA GLY A 170 5.30 7.07 22.01
C GLY A 170 4.58 6.52 20.77
N VAL A 171 4.02 5.32 20.84
CA VAL A 171 3.16 4.81 19.77
C VAL A 171 1.87 5.63 19.72
N ALA A 172 1.53 6.17 18.54
CA ALA A 172 0.32 6.95 18.38
C ALA A 172 -0.94 6.09 18.55
N ALA A 173 -1.94 6.64 19.23
CA ALA A 173 -3.21 5.97 19.51
C ALA A 173 -4.37 6.72 18.84
N LEU A 174 -4.37 6.73 17.49
CA LEU A 174 -5.42 7.42 16.73
C LEU A 174 -6.78 6.74 16.92
N ALA A 175 -7.84 7.48 16.65
CA ALA A 175 -9.19 6.95 16.69
C ALA A 175 -9.34 5.72 15.77
N GLY A 176 -10.19 4.80 16.21
CA GLY A 176 -10.58 3.61 15.46
C GLY A 176 -11.76 2.97 16.17
N ARG A 177 -12.63 2.30 15.42
CA ARG A 177 -13.92 1.81 15.92
C ARG A 177 -13.79 0.79 17.05
N HIS A 178 -12.93 -0.20 16.88
CA HIS A 178 -12.74 -1.30 17.84
C HIS A 178 -11.42 -1.21 18.59
N PHE A 179 -10.35 -0.84 17.88
CA PHE A 179 -9.01 -0.67 18.42
C PHE A 179 -8.43 0.64 17.90
N ARG A 180 -7.49 1.20 18.66
CA ARG A 180 -6.75 2.39 18.24
C ARG A 180 -5.95 2.08 16.97
N THR A 181 -5.90 3.06 16.08
CA THR A 181 -5.10 2.99 14.86
C THR A 181 -3.71 3.52 15.16
N SER A 182 -2.72 2.64 15.11
CA SER A 182 -1.31 2.96 15.42
C SER A 182 -0.35 2.66 14.28
N HIS A 183 -0.85 2.17 13.15
CA HIS A 183 -0.01 1.81 12.00
C HIS A 183 -0.81 1.83 10.69
N ALA A 184 -0.07 1.84 9.58
CA ALA A 184 -0.55 1.42 8.27
C ALA A 184 0.29 0.24 7.77
N THR A 185 -0.22 -0.45 6.77
CA THR A 185 0.41 -1.63 6.18
C THR A 185 0.60 -1.42 4.70
N LEU A 186 1.82 -1.59 4.21
CA LEU A 186 2.17 -1.69 2.81
C LEU A 186 2.06 -3.16 2.41
N LEU A 187 0.97 -3.50 1.73
CA LEU A 187 0.72 -4.85 1.24
C LEU A 187 1.50 -5.06 -0.06
N MET A 188 2.22 -6.17 -0.16
CA MET A 188 3.03 -6.52 -1.32
C MET A 188 2.36 -7.66 -2.08
N PHE A 189 2.06 -7.43 -3.35
CA PHE A 189 1.46 -8.39 -4.24
C PHE A 189 2.36 -8.64 -5.43
N ARG A 190 2.27 -9.86 -5.97
CA ARG A 190 2.99 -10.27 -7.17
C ARG A 190 2.00 -10.80 -8.20
N LYS A 191 2.23 -10.53 -9.49
CA LYS A 191 1.41 -11.12 -10.55
C LYS A 191 1.47 -12.65 -10.53
N GLU A 192 0.30 -13.30 -10.53
CA GLU A 192 0.20 -14.75 -10.57
C GLU A 192 0.72 -15.30 -11.90
N GLY A 193 1.47 -16.40 -11.86
CA GLY A 193 2.00 -17.06 -13.06
C GLY A 193 3.15 -16.33 -13.77
N GLU A 194 3.29 -15.03 -13.56
CA GLU A 194 4.24 -14.16 -14.26
C GLU A 194 5.39 -13.65 -13.36
N GLY A 195 6.42 -13.09 -14.00
CA GLY A 195 7.53 -12.43 -13.29
C GLY A 195 8.38 -13.35 -12.41
N ARG A 196 8.43 -14.66 -12.73
CA ARG A 196 9.29 -15.65 -12.02
C ARG A 196 10.77 -15.41 -12.25
N ASP A 197 11.08 -14.71 -13.33
CA ASP A 197 12.39 -14.30 -13.80
C ASP A 197 12.87 -12.97 -13.19
N ILE A 198 12.02 -12.26 -12.44
CA ILE A 198 12.43 -11.03 -11.77
C ILE A 198 13.45 -11.36 -10.68
N GLU A 199 14.65 -10.77 -10.79
CA GLU A 199 15.68 -10.85 -9.75
C GLU A 199 15.16 -10.22 -8.46
N LEU A 200 15.01 -11.05 -7.42
CA LEU A 200 14.67 -10.61 -6.08
C LEU A 200 15.89 -10.74 -5.19
N ARG A 201 16.24 -9.65 -4.50
CA ARG A 201 17.21 -9.75 -3.41
C ARG A 201 16.51 -10.13 -2.13
N HIS A 202 17.15 -11.01 -1.37
CA HIS A 202 16.73 -11.31 -0.01
C HIS A 202 16.65 -10.01 0.79
N GLN A 203 15.50 -9.79 1.41
CA GLN A 203 15.25 -8.59 2.21
C GLN A 203 16.17 -8.61 3.43
N ARG A 204 17.05 -7.60 3.53
CA ARG A 204 17.87 -7.33 4.71
C ARG A 204 17.34 -6.16 5.54
N ASN A 205 16.27 -5.53 5.06
CA ASN A 205 15.62 -4.40 5.72
C ASN A 205 14.53 -4.92 6.64
N PRO A 206 14.29 -4.24 7.79
CA PRO A 206 13.17 -4.60 8.64
C PRO A 206 11.84 -4.44 7.89
N ASP A 207 10.89 -5.30 8.24
CA ASP A 207 9.49 -5.25 7.82
C ASP A 207 8.67 -4.23 8.63
N VAL A 208 9.29 -3.59 9.63
CA VAL A 208 8.65 -2.57 10.47
C VAL A 208 9.47 -1.27 10.43
N VAL A 209 8.79 -0.17 10.13
CA VAL A 209 9.32 1.19 10.18
C VAL A 209 8.61 1.97 11.28
N PHE A 210 9.36 2.62 12.15
CA PHE A 210 8.85 3.54 13.15
C PHE A 210 9.17 4.96 12.71
N ASP A 211 8.14 5.76 12.41
CA ASP A 211 8.32 7.17 12.07
C ASP A 211 7.13 8.01 12.55
N CYS A 212 7.37 9.30 12.76
CA CYS A 212 6.34 10.26 13.13
C CYS A 212 5.33 10.44 11.99
N ILE A 213 4.05 10.60 12.35
CA ILE A 213 3.04 10.98 11.37
C ILE A 213 3.33 12.41 10.91
N ARG A 214 3.55 12.57 9.61
CA ARG A 214 3.65 13.88 8.95
C ARG A 214 2.49 14.04 7.98
N THR A 215 1.83 15.19 8.05
CA THR A 215 0.82 15.58 7.07
C THR A 215 1.54 16.23 5.90
N ARG A 216 1.11 15.92 4.68
CA ARG A 216 1.64 16.57 3.48
C ARG A 216 1.35 18.07 3.52
N ALA A 217 2.26 18.87 2.97
CA ALA A 217 2.11 20.33 2.91
C ALA A 217 0.87 20.80 2.11
N ASP A 218 0.38 19.96 1.19
CA ASP A 218 -0.84 20.17 0.42
C ASP A 218 -2.13 19.81 1.21
N GLY A 219 -2.00 19.38 2.47
CA GLY A 219 -3.11 18.93 3.31
C GLY A 219 -3.73 17.60 2.86
N CYS A 220 -3.24 16.97 1.79
CA CYS A 220 -3.87 15.85 1.11
C CYS A 220 -3.28 14.51 1.54
N GLY A 221 -3.35 14.22 2.84
CA GLY A 221 -2.96 12.92 3.41
C GLY A 221 -1.61 12.92 4.11
N ARG A 222 -1.04 11.73 4.29
CA ARG A 222 0.19 11.50 5.06
C ARG A 222 1.40 11.37 4.15
N GLU A 223 2.52 11.92 4.61
CA GLU A 223 3.83 11.64 4.02
C GLU A 223 4.24 10.22 4.42
N VAL A 224 4.46 9.37 3.43
CA VAL A 224 4.95 7.99 3.65
C VAL A 224 6.45 8.02 3.96
N PRO A 225 6.97 7.12 4.81
CA PRO A 225 8.40 7.07 5.12
C PRO A 225 9.26 6.88 3.85
N ALA A 226 10.27 7.73 3.67
CA ALA A 226 11.10 7.74 2.46
C ALA A 226 11.93 6.45 2.30
N GLU A 227 12.22 5.76 3.41
CA GLU A 227 12.95 4.50 3.49
C GLU A 227 12.25 3.37 2.72
N VAL A 228 10.94 3.49 2.50
CA VAL A 228 10.14 2.54 1.74
C VAL A 228 10.66 2.44 0.31
N LEU A 229 10.88 3.58 -0.36
CA LEU A 229 11.38 3.62 -1.74
C LEU A 229 12.76 2.95 -1.86
N THR A 230 13.64 3.22 -0.90
CA THR A 230 14.97 2.58 -0.82
C THR A 230 14.87 1.06 -0.60
N SER A 231 13.89 0.62 0.19
CA SER A 231 13.62 -0.80 0.41
C SER A 231 13.12 -1.49 -0.85
N LEU A 232 12.24 -0.85 -1.63
CA LEU A 232 11.75 -1.37 -2.90
C LEU A 232 12.85 -1.49 -3.96
N GLU A 233 13.73 -0.49 -4.04
CA GLU A 233 14.90 -0.54 -4.94
C GLU A 233 15.90 -1.64 -4.56
N THR A 234 16.04 -1.91 -3.27
CA THR A 234 16.91 -2.98 -2.78
C THR A 234 16.29 -4.34 -3.08
N LEU A 235 14.98 -4.49 -2.90
CA LEU A 235 14.23 -5.71 -3.20
C LEU A 235 14.27 -6.06 -4.69
N LEU A 236 14.15 -5.04 -5.55
CA LEU A 236 14.03 -5.16 -7.02
C LEU A 236 15.20 -4.44 -7.73
N PRO A 237 16.45 -4.93 -7.63
CA PRO A 237 17.61 -4.24 -8.17
C PRO A 237 17.53 -4.01 -9.69
N GLY A 238 16.97 -4.99 -10.44
CA GLY A 238 16.77 -4.91 -11.88
C GLY A 238 15.57 -4.05 -12.31
N GLY A 239 14.78 -3.52 -11.37
CA GLY A 239 13.61 -2.71 -11.64
C GLY A 239 13.90 -1.23 -11.91
N ARG A 240 15.16 -0.77 -11.81
CA ARG A 240 15.52 0.64 -12.03
C ARG A 240 15.11 1.10 -13.42
N GLY A 241 14.39 2.22 -13.49
CA GLY A 241 13.79 2.71 -14.73
C GLY A 241 12.39 2.16 -15.00
N ALA A 242 11.89 1.23 -14.19
CA ALA A 242 10.56 0.62 -14.32
C ALA A 242 9.78 0.65 -12.99
N PHE A 243 9.99 1.69 -12.18
CA PHE A 243 9.19 1.98 -10.98
C PHE A 243 8.16 3.08 -11.24
N LEU A 244 6.96 2.92 -10.68
CA LEU A 244 5.88 3.90 -10.71
C LEU A 244 5.38 4.16 -9.29
N GLU A 245 5.28 5.44 -8.91
CA GLU A 245 4.63 5.86 -7.67
C GLU A 245 3.35 6.64 -7.98
N LEU A 246 2.24 6.17 -7.42
CA LEU A 246 0.91 6.77 -7.52
C LEU A 246 0.56 7.48 -6.20
N TRP A 247 -0.09 8.63 -6.28
CA TRP A 247 -0.25 9.58 -5.17
C TRP A 247 1.09 9.99 -4.57
N ALA A 248 2.08 10.22 -5.42
CA ALA A 248 3.41 10.71 -5.03
C ALA A 248 3.32 12.10 -4.37
N MET A 249 4.37 12.48 -3.64
CA MET A 249 4.54 13.86 -3.18
C MET A 249 4.83 14.79 -4.36
N ARG A 250 4.23 15.97 -4.34
CA ARG A 250 4.41 16.98 -5.39
C ARG A 250 5.88 17.37 -5.51
N GLY A 251 6.38 17.43 -6.74
CA GLY A 251 7.75 17.85 -7.03
C GLY A 251 8.84 16.82 -6.69
N VAL A 252 8.50 15.64 -6.17
CA VAL A 252 9.49 14.58 -5.90
C VAL A 252 10.09 14.07 -7.21
N ARG A 253 11.40 13.81 -7.15
CA ARG A 253 12.17 13.19 -8.23
C ARG A 253 13.07 12.13 -7.63
N ARG A 254 13.00 10.93 -8.20
CA ARG A 254 13.86 9.80 -7.84
C ARG A 254 14.28 9.06 -9.12
N PRO A 255 15.58 8.99 -9.44
CA PRO A 255 16.05 8.30 -10.64
C PRO A 255 15.50 6.89 -10.77
N GLY A 256 15.00 6.54 -11.95
CA GLY A 256 14.39 5.23 -12.19
C GLY A 256 12.91 5.12 -11.80
N TRP A 257 12.32 6.21 -11.28
CA TRP A 257 10.91 6.30 -10.91
C TRP A 257 10.15 7.31 -11.78
N ASP A 258 8.95 6.92 -12.17
CA ASP A 258 7.91 7.84 -12.60
C ASP A 258 6.98 8.13 -11.41
N HIS A 259 6.65 9.40 -11.18
CA HIS A 259 5.82 9.84 -10.06
C HIS A 259 4.56 10.53 -10.59
N VAL A 260 3.38 10.11 -10.12
CA VAL A 260 2.10 10.77 -10.42
C VAL A 260 1.52 11.32 -9.13
N SER A 261 1.44 12.65 -9.05
CA SER A 261 0.91 13.38 -7.89
C SER A 261 -0.52 13.83 -8.15
N GLU A 262 -1.41 13.56 -7.19
CA GLU A 262 -2.73 14.20 -7.17
C GLU A 262 -2.60 15.58 -6.52
N VAL A 263 -2.91 16.64 -7.26
CA VAL A 263 -2.87 18.00 -6.76
C VAL A 263 -4.29 18.52 -6.67
N ARG A 264 -4.78 18.68 -5.45
CA ARG A 264 -6.04 19.38 -5.23
C ARG A 264 -5.81 20.89 -5.27
N PRO A 265 -6.72 21.68 -5.85
CA PRO A 265 -6.69 23.12 -5.71
C PRO A 265 -6.66 23.46 -4.21
N ALA A 266 -5.78 24.38 -3.80
CA ALA A 266 -5.77 24.86 -2.43
C ALA A 266 -7.17 25.36 -2.08
N ALA A 267 -7.77 24.83 -1.01
CA ALA A 267 -8.95 25.44 -0.45
C ALA A 267 -8.59 26.89 -0.10
N ALA A 268 -9.42 27.86 -0.53
CA ALA A 268 -9.25 29.25 -0.12
C ALA A 268 -9.09 29.30 1.41
N PRO A 269 -8.16 30.11 1.95
CA PRO A 269 -7.90 30.13 3.38
C PRO A 269 -9.21 30.43 4.13
N ALA A 270 -9.69 29.46 4.90
CA ALA A 270 -10.80 29.62 5.81
C ALA A 270 -10.39 30.62 6.89
N GLY A 271 -10.69 31.91 6.70
CA GLY A 271 -10.35 32.92 7.71
C GLY A 271 -10.15 34.36 7.26
N ALA A 272 -10.47 34.75 6.02
CA ALA A 272 -10.66 36.17 5.73
C ALA A 272 -12.03 36.61 6.27
N VAL A 273 -12.11 36.87 7.58
CA VAL A 273 -13.19 37.69 8.14
C VAL A 273 -13.10 39.04 7.43
N PRO A 274 -14.13 39.49 6.69
CA PRO A 274 -14.12 40.84 6.17
C PRO A 274 -14.14 41.78 7.37
N VAL A 275 -13.01 42.43 7.64
CA VAL A 275 -12.96 43.58 8.54
C VAL A 275 -13.93 44.60 7.94
N PRO A 276 -14.99 45.03 8.64
CA PRO A 276 -15.82 46.10 8.15
C PRO A 276 -14.92 47.32 7.97
N LEU A 277 -14.84 47.83 6.74
CA LEU A 277 -14.29 49.17 6.51
C LEU A 277 -15.13 50.11 7.37
N HIS A 278 -14.52 50.70 8.40
CA HIS A 278 -15.14 51.79 9.14
C HIS A 278 -15.54 52.86 8.14
N ALA A 279 -16.85 53.08 8.01
CA ALA A 279 -17.39 54.23 7.32
C ALA A 279 -16.81 55.48 7.98
N ALA A 280 -16.06 56.26 7.21
CA ALA A 280 -15.58 57.57 7.60
C ALA A 280 -16.80 58.45 7.92
N ALA A 281 -17.01 58.73 9.21
CA ALA A 281 -17.89 59.80 9.64
C ALA A 281 -17.19 61.12 9.32
N GLY A 282 -17.70 61.84 8.30
CA GLY A 282 -17.29 63.21 8.03
C GLY A 282 -17.77 64.16 9.14
N PRO A 283 -17.03 65.22 9.47
CA PRO A 283 -17.48 66.20 10.45
C PRO A 283 -18.36 67.28 9.79
N SER A 284 -19.48 67.59 10.42
CA SER A 284 -20.23 68.86 10.32
C SER A 284 -21.22 68.93 11.49
N PRO A 285 -21.63 70.12 11.98
CA PRO A 285 -21.35 71.48 11.50
C PRO A 285 -20.31 72.25 12.34
#